data_AF-A0A966NZD7-F1
#
_entry.id   AF-A0A966NZD7-F1
#
_cell.length_a   1.000
_cell.length_b   1.000
_cell.length_c   1.000
_cell.angle_alpha   90.00
_cell.angle_beta   90.00
_cell.angle_gamma   90.00
#
_symmetry.space_group_name_H-M   'P 1'
#
loop_
_entity.id
_entity.type
_entity.pdbx_description
1 polymer ?
#
loop_
_entity_poly.entity_id
_entity_poly.type
_entity_poly.pdbx_seq_one_letter_code
_entity_poly.pdbx_strand_id
1 'polypeptide(L)' 'MGREHLGNIAHLDDSVVTALIDPHAESVRLARPLCDADVSEFEDLESALESVDFDAVIIASPNHTHAQIACDAIQAGKHV' A
#
# COMPACT_ATOMS: atom_id res chain seq x y z
N MET A 1 -10.78 -0.65 -6.22
CA MET A 1 -10.67 -0.56 -4.76
C MET A 1 -9.41 0.20 -4.31
N GLY A 2 -8.18 -0.23 -4.63
CA GLY A 2 -6.97 0.48 -4.15
C GLY A 2 -6.94 2.01 -4.39
N ARG A 3 -7.22 2.46 -5.61
CA ARG A 3 -7.31 3.90 -5.95
C ARG A 3 -8.39 4.67 -5.18
N GLU A 4 -9.48 4.02 -4.81
CA GLU A 4 -10.54 4.63 -4.00
C GLU A 4 -10.07 4.84 -2.55
N HIS A 5 -9.33 3.87 -1.99
CA HIS A 5 -8.68 4.05 -0.69
C HIS A 5 -7.66 5.18 -0.70
N LEU A 6 -6.84 5.32 -1.75
CA LEU A 6 -5.93 6.46 -1.90
C LEU A 6 -6.69 7.80 -1.84
N GLY A 7 -7.79 7.90 -2.59
CA GLY A 7 -8.66 9.07 -2.56
C GLY A 7 -9.21 9.34 -1.16
N ASN A 8 -9.66 8.32 -0.43
CA ASN A 8 -10.17 8.49 0.93
C ASN A 8 -9.08 8.92 1.92
N ILE A 9 -7.87 8.35 1.82
CA ILE A 9 -6.71 8.68 2.67
C ILE A 9 -6.29 10.14 2.46
N ALA A 10 -6.31 10.65 1.23
CA ALA A 10 -5.95 12.03 0.92
C ALA A 10 -6.85 13.08 1.62
N HIS A 11 -8.01 12.68 2.15
CA HIS A 11 -8.90 13.55 2.92
C HIS A 11 -8.70 13.43 4.45
N LEU A 12 -7.73 12.65 4.91
CA LEU A 12 -7.42 12.49 6.33
C LEU A 12 -6.16 13.30 6.67
N ASP A 13 -6.30 14.25 7.61
CA ASP A 13 -5.21 15.17 7.97
C ASP A 13 -4.03 14.48 8.68
N ASP A 14 -4.27 13.34 9.35
CA ASP A 14 -3.29 12.62 10.17
C ASP A 14 -2.77 11.34 9.49
N SER A 15 -2.75 11.30 8.15
CA SER A 15 -2.22 10.14 7.42
C SER A 15 -1.51 10.52 6.14
N VAL A 16 -0.57 9.68 5.72
CA VAL A 16 0.17 9.84 4.47
C VAL A 16 0.35 8.49 3.80
N VAL A 17 0.19 8.46 2.48
CA VAL A 17 0.55 7.28 1.68
C VAL A 17 2.06 7.30 1.48
N THR A 18 2.76 6.30 2.01
CA THR A 18 4.23 6.20 1.91
C THR A 18 4.70 5.24 0.82
N ALA A 19 3.90 4.23 0.49
CA ALA A 19 4.22 3.26 -0.55
C ALA A 19 3.00 2.82 -1.39
N LEU A 20 3.25 2.49 -2.67
CA LEU A 20 2.37 1.70 -3.53
C LEU A 20 3.01 0.33 -3.74
N ILE A 21 2.26 -0.73 -3.48
CA ILE A 21 2.75 -2.12 -3.57
C ILE A 21 1.83 -2.90 -4.51
N ASP A 22 2.28 -3.15 -5.74
CA ASP A 22 1.53 -3.93 -6.74
C ASP A 22 2.51 -4.48 -7.79
N PRO A 23 2.55 -5.80 -8.04
CA PRO A 23 3.41 -6.39 -9.08
C PRO A 23 2.97 -6.01 -10.49
N HIS A 24 1.79 -5.41 -10.66
CA HIS A 24 1.28 -4.94 -11.94
C HIS A 24 1.61 -3.46 -12.16
N ALA A 25 2.69 -3.18 -12.90
CA ALA A 25 3.18 -1.82 -13.17
C ALA A 25 2.11 -0.84 -13.73
N GLU A 26 1.12 -1.35 -14.48
CA GLU A 26 -0.01 -0.53 -14.95
C GLU A 26 -0.85 0.02 -13.79
N SER A 27 -1.14 -0.82 -12.80
CA SER A 27 -1.90 -0.42 -11.60
C SER A 27 -1.18 0.69 -10.86
N VAL A 28 0.13 0.54 -10.66
CA VAL A 28 0.99 1.54 -10.00
C VAL A 28 0.97 2.85 -10.78
N ARG A 29 1.18 2.80 -12.12
CA ARG A 29 1.15 3.98 -12.97
C ARG A 29 -0.18 4.74 -12.90
N LEU A 30 -1.30 4.02 -12.81
CA LEU A 30 -2.64 4.62 -12.70
C LEU A 30 -2.96 5.15 -11.29
N ALA A 31 -2.29 4.63 -10.25
CA ALA A 31 -2.46 5.05 -8.87
C ALA A 31 -1.56 6.22 -8.49
N ARG A 32 -0.36 6.30 -9.08
CA ARG A 32 0.66 7.30 -8.74
C ARG A 32 0.18 8.75 -8.77
N PRO A 33 -0.61 9.21 -9.76
CA PRO A 33 -1.12 10.58 -9.80
C PRO A 33 -2.14 10.92 -8.71
N LEU A 34 -2.61 9.93 -7.94
CA LEU A 34 -3.56 10.11 -6.84
C LEU A 34 -2.88 10.33 -5.48
N CYS A 35 -1.56 10.33 -5.44
CA CYS A 35 -0.78 10.53 -4.22
C CYS A 35 -0.20 11.94 -4.20
N ASP A 36 -0.24 12.62 -3.05
CA ASP A 36 0.23 14.01 -2.91
C ASP A 36 1.75 14.17 -2.81
N ALA A 37 2.48 13.08 -2.53
CA ALA A 37 3.91 13.08 -2.24
C ALA A 37 4.70 12.13 -3.16
N ASP A 38 6.03 12.13 -3.01
CA ASP A 38 6.88 11.10 -3.60
C ASP A 38 6.68 9.79 -2.84
N VAL A 39 5.94 8.87 -3.44
CA VAL A 39 5.56 7.58 -2.86
C VAL A 39 6.49 6.52 -3.46
N SER A 40 7.07 5.67 -2.61
CA SER A 40 7.90 4.57 -3.07
C SER A 40 7.05 3.47 -3.71
N GLU A 41 7.57 2.84 -4.75
CA GLU A 41 6.86 1.82 -5.52
C GLU A 41 7.56 0.48 -5.36
N PHE A 42 6.80 -0.57 -5.06
CA PHE A 42 7.30 -1.93 -4.84
C PHE A 42 6.40 -2.96 -5.55
N GLU A 43 6.99 -4.10 -5.90
CA GLU A 43 6.24 -5.23 -6.48
C GLU A 43 5.65 -6.14 -5.40
N ASP A 44 6.23 -6.14 -4.19
CA ASP A 44 5.83 -6.99 -3.07
C ASP A 44 6.01 -6.31 -1.70
N LEU A 45 5.35 -6.89 -0.69
CA LEU A 45 5.33 -6.38 0.68
C LEU A 45 6.69 -6.53 1.36
N GLU A 46 7.45 -7.58 1.05
CA GLU A 46 8.77 -7.85 1.64
C GLU A 46 9.74 -6.71 1.32
N SER A 47 9.85 -6.35 0.04
CA SER A 47 10.69 -5.23 -0.43
C SER A 47 10.29 -3.90 0.21
N ALA A 48 8.98 -3.66 0.39
CA ALA A 48 8.48 -2.46 1.04
C ALA A 48 8.85 -2.40 2.53
N LEU A 49 8.69 -3.52 3.26
CA LEU A 49 9.03 -3.64 4.68
C LEU A 49 10.51 -3.39 4.97
N GLU A 50 11.39 -3.74 4.03
CA GLU A 50 12.83 -3.50 4.15
C GLU A 50 13.25 -2.08 3.79
N SER A 51 12.49 -1.40 2.95
CA SER A 51 12.92 -0.16 2.29
C SER A 51 12.25 1.11 2.81
N VAL A 52 11.03 1.00 3.36
CA VAL A 52 10.23 2.17 3.77
C VAL A 52 9.60 1.92 5.13
N ASP A 53 9.59 2.97 5.95
CA ASP A 53 8.87 2.95 7.22
C ASP A 53 7.39 3.31 7.02
N PHE A 54 6.52 2.50 7.59
CA PHE A 54 5.07 2.67 7.56
C PHE A 54 4.40 1.91 8.71
N ASP A 55 3.27 2.42 9.18
CA ASP A 55 2.58 1.89 10.37
C ASP A 55 1.47 0.87 10.04
N ALA A 56 0.90 0.95 8.84
CA ALA A 56 -0.29 0.18 8.44
C ALA A 56 -0.27 -0.15 6.95
N VAL A 57 -1.01 -1.20 6.56
CA VAL A 57 -1.28 -1.55 5.16
C VAL A 57 -2.78 -1.56 4.89
N ILE A 58 -3.17 -1.17 3.67
CA ILE A 58 -4.51 -1.42 3.14
C ILE A 58 -4.40 -2.46 2.03
N ILE A 59 -5.06 -3.61 2.20
CA ILE A 59 -4.99 -4.70 1.25
C ILE A 59 -6.12 -4.57 0.22
N ALA A 60 -5.77 -4.11 -0.98
CA ALA A 60 -6.70 -3.97 -2.10
C ALA A 60 -6.33 -4.87 -3.30
N SER A 61 -5.57 -5.93 -3.06
CA SER A 61 -5.18 -6.96 -4.02
C SER A 61 -6.35 -7.94 -4.31
N PRO A 62 -6.21 -8.92 -5.23
CA PRO A 62 -7.24 -9.95 -5.44
C PRO A 62 -7.54 -10.75 -4.16
N ASN A 63 -8.82 -11.00 -3.85
CA ASN A 63 -9.29 -11.56 -2.57
C ASN A 63 -8.53 -12.80 -2.07
N HIS A 64 -8.10 -13.69 -2.98
CA HIS A 64 -7.39 -14.91 -2.61
C HIS A 64 -5.97 -14.68 -2.04
N THR A 65 -5.43 -13.46 -2.21
CA THR A 65 -4.12 -13.06 -1.67
C THR A 65 -4.21 -12.40 -0.30
N HIS A 66 -5.41 -11.98 0.12
CA HIS A 66 -5.59 -11.14 1.32
C HIS A 66 -5.08 -11.80 2.59
N ALA A 67 -5.40 -13.08 2.80
CA ALA A 67 -5.05 -13.78 4.01
C ALA A 67 -3.53 -13.86 4.22
N GLN A 68 -2.78 -14.14 3.14
CA GLN A 68 -1.32 -14.23 3.21
C GLN A 68 -0.71 -12.86 3.51
N ILE A 69 -1.08 -11.83 2.74
CA ILE A 69 -0.56 -10.46 2.91
C ILE A 69 -0.90 -9.91 4.30
N ALA A 70 -2.11 -10.16 4.81
CA ALA A 70 -2.52 -9.74 6.14
C ALA A 70 -1.69 -10.43 7.24
N CYS A 71 -1.48 -11.74 7.14
CA CYS A 71 -0.64 -12.48 8.07
C CYS A 71 0.79 -11.95 8.07
N ASP A 72 1.37 -11.70 6.90
CA ASP A 72 2.75 -11.22 6.76
C ASP A 72 2.92 -9.82 7.35
N ALA A 73 1.98 -8.91 7.06
CA ALA A 73 1.96 -7.56 7.64
C ALA A 73 1.83 -7.59 9.17
N ILE A 74 0.94 -8.42 9.72
CA ILE A 74 0.76 -8.57 11.18
C ILE A 74 2.02 -9.15 11.82
N GLN A 75 2.66 -10.14 11.19
CA GLN A 75 3.92 -10.71 11.68
C GLN A 75 5.06 -9.68 11.69
N ALA A 76 5.06 -8.78 10.71
CA ALA A 76 5.97 -7.63 10.66
C ALA A 76 5.59 -6.48 11.61
N GLY A 77 4.55 -6.65 12.44
CA GLY A 77 4.11 -5.67 13.42
C GLY A 77 3.34 -4.48 12.83
N LYS A 78 2.81 -4.61 11.62
CA LYS A 78 2.03 -3.57 10.94
C LYS A 78 0.54 -3.73 11.24
N HIS A 79 -0.19 -2.62 11.26
CA HIS A 79 -1.66 -2.65 11.30
C HIS A 79 -2.21 -3.05 9.92
N VAL A 80 -3.37 -3.72 9.90
CA VAL A 80 -4.06 -4.19 8.69
C VAL A 80 -5.53 -3.80 8.74
#